data_AF-A0A3B8WTV7-F1
#
_entry.id   AF-A0A3B8WTV7-F1
#
_cell.length_a   1.000
_cell.length_b   1.000
_cell.length_c   1.000
_cell.angle_alpha   90.00
_cell.angle_beta   90.00
_cell.angle_gamma   90.00
#
_symmetry.space_group_name_H-M   'P 1'
#
loop_
_entity.id
_entity.type
_entity.pdbx_description
1 polymer ?
#
loop_
_entity_poly.entity_id
_entity_poly.type
_entity_poly.pdbx_seq_one_letter_code
_entity_poly.pdbx_strand_id
1 'polypeptide(L)'
;MEYTCSYEGEVNSIRNEGEAFPCASASPAATPSAGSDGSGIAFTETRSKLSSRVLPASPLLPTRNARFFISIKVPVATLCPCSKAISDYGAHNQRGFVKVKLLYSKFFWIEDVIQMIESCASTPLYTVLKRQDEKFVTEHAYDNPRFVEDVVREVYLGLKKMEFTWFTVEAETEESIHFHNAYAYAEYSAEN
;
A
#
# COMPACT_ATOMS: atom_id res chain seq x y z
N MET A 1 -4.43 -11.62 -1.80
CA MET A 1 -3.64 -10.66 -1.03
C MET A 1 -4.47 -10.16 0.13
N GLU A 2 -3.86 -9.82 1.25
CA GLU A 2 -4.59 -9.34 2.41
C GLU A 2 -4.04 -7.95 2.71
N TYR A 3 -4.82 -6.92 2.42
CA TYR A 3 -4.52 -5.58 2.87
C TYR A 3 -5.10 -5.47 4.28
N THR A 4 -4.23 -5.25 5.26
CA THR A 4 -4.64 -5.07 6.64
C THR A 4 -4.80 -3.57 6.91
N CYS A 5 -5.98 -3.19 7.38
CA CYS A 5 -6.24 -1.87 7.96
C CYS A 5 -6.41 -2.01 9.48
N SER A 6 -5.57 -1.33 10.25
CA SER A 6 -5.70 -1.26 11.72
C SER A 6 -5.81 0.17 12.22
N TYR A 7 -6.58 0.35 13.29
CA TYR A 7 -6.83 1.63 13.96
C TYR A 7 -6.21 1.66 15.35
N GLU A 8 -5.56 2.77 15.68
CA GLU A 8 -5.13 3.11 17.03
C GLU A 8 -5.65 4.51 17.37
N GLY A 9 -6.33 4.64 18.51
CA GLY A 9 -6.79 5.92 19.05
C GLY A 9 -6.00 6.29 20.31
N GLU A 10 -5.31 7.44 20.29
CA GLU A 10 -4.73 8.00 21.51
C GLU A 10 -5.77 8.85 22.24
N VAL A 11 -6.21 8.40 23.42
CA VAL A 11 -7.21 9.08 24.24
C VAL A 11 -6.52 10.03 25.22
N ASN A 12 -6.49 11.32 24.91
CA ASN A 12 -6.14 12.34 25.89
C ASN A 12 -7.42 12.81 26.62
N SER A 13 -7.61 12.29 27.84
CA SER A 13 -8.59 12.70 28.88
C SER A 13 -10.09 12.52 28.58
N ILE A 14 -10.77 11.81 29.50
CA ILE A 14 -12.16 11.30 29.45
C ILE A 14 -13.20 12.43 29.53
N ARG A 15 -14.17 12.47 28.60
CA ARG A 15 -15.50 13.08 28.77
C ARG A 15 -16.56 12.24 28.06
N ASN A 16 -17.62 11.87 28.80
CA ASN A 16 -18.79 11.11 28.35
C ASN A 16 -19.76 12.03 27.62
N GLU A 17 -19.86 11.97 26.29
CA GLU A 17 -21.11 12.32 25.58
C GLU A 17 -21.23 11.41 24.34
N GLY A 18 -22.40 10.76 24.22
CA GLY A 18 -22.65 9.70 23.25
C GLY A 18 -23.31 10.21 21.99
N GLU A 19 -22.71 9.91 20.84
CA GLU A 19 -23.39 9.76 19.55
C GLU A 19 -22.66 8.69 18.73
N ALA A 20 -23.43 7.78 18.12
CA ALA A 20 -22.91 6.67 17.32
C ALA A 20 -22.68 7.12 15.86
N PHE A 21 -21.49 6.87 15.32
CA PHE A 21 -21.19 7.12 13.90
C PHE A 21 -21.64 5.94 13.02
N PRO A 22 -22.34 6.17 11.90
CA PRO A 22 -22.83 5.10 11.04
C PRO A 22 -21.67 4.48 10.24
N CYS A 23 -21.51 3.16 10.37
CA CYS A 23 -20.71 2.35 9.46
C CYS A 23 -21.49 2.22 8.14
N ALA A 24 -21.08 2.99 7.12
CA ALA A 24 -21.66 2.88 5.79
C ALA A 24 -21.22 1.54 5.17
N SER A 25 -22.19 0.66 4.93
CA SER A 25 -22.00 -0.54 4.12
C SER A 25 -21.81 -0.14 2.66
N ALA A 26 -20.70 -0.55 2.07
CA ALA A 26 -20.43 -0.32 0.65
C ALA A 26 -21.47 -1.07 -0.21
N SER A 27 -22.23 -0.33 -1.02
CA SER A 27 -22.97 -0.89 -2.16
C SER A 27 -22.06 -0.92 -3.40
N PRO A 28 -22.23 -1.92 -4.30
CA PRO A 28 -21.36 -2.07 -5.46
C PRO A 28 -21.72 -1.04 -6.53
N ALA A 29 -20.77 -0.19 -6.93
CA ALA A 29 -20.95 0.73 -8.05
C ALA A 29 -20.05 0.34 -9.24
N ALA A 30 -20.76 -0.05 -10.31
CA ALA A 30 -20.47 0.06 -11.74
C ALA A 30 -19.05 -0.15 -12.28
N THR A 31 -18.92 -1.21 -13.08
CA THR A 31 -17.93 -1.43 -14.14
C THR A 31 -17.90 -0.26 -15.15
N PRO A 32 -16.71 0.22 -15.58
CA PRO A 32 -16.60 0.97 -16.83
C PRO A 32 -16.56 0.01 -18.03
N SER A 33 -17.33 0.35 -19.05
CA SER A 33 -17.42 -0.35 -20.34
C SER A 33 -16.14 -0.22 -21.15
N ALA A 34 -15.77 -1.33 -21.80
CA ALA A 34 -14.63 -1.46 -22.70
C ALA A 34 -14.65 -0.43 -23.85
N GLY A 35 -13.55 0.31 -23.99
CA GLY A 35 -13.16 0.96 -25.24
C GLY A 35 -12.31 -0.02 -26.06
N SER A 36 -12.79 -0.34 -27.25
CA SER A 36 -12.15 -1.20 -28.23
C SER A 36 -10.93 -0.52 -28.83
N ASP A 37 -9.73 -1.06 -28.61
CA ASP A 37 -8.65 -1.06 -29.60
C ASP A 37 -7.68 -2.23 -29.32
N GLY A 38 -7.33 -2.95 -30.38
CA GLY A 38 -6.75 -4.28 -30.35
C GLY A 38 -5.30 -4.34 -29.87
N SER A 39 -5.11 -4.54 -28.56
CA SER A 39 -4.00 -5.30 -27.95
C SER A 39 -4.29 -5.53 -26.45
N GLY A 40 -5.55 -5.85 -26.13
CA GLY A 40 -6.03 -5.91 -24.76
C GLY A 40 -5.51 -7.13 -24.01
N ILE A 41 -4.48 -6.94 -23.20
CA ILE A 41 -4.09 -7.89 -22.14
C ILE A 41 -5.25 -7.91 -21.14
N ALA A 42 -5.97 -9.03 -21.07
CA ALA A 42 -7.07 -9.22 -20.16
C ALA A 42 -6.54 -9.67 -18.79
N PHE A 43 -6.24 -8.73 -17.92
CA PHE A 43 -5.97 -9.04 -16.52
C PHE A 43 -7.24 -9.59 -15.88
N THR A 44 -7.22 -10.84 -15.42
CA THR A 44 -8.24 -11.31 -14.48
C THR A 44 -8.01 -10.61 -13.15
N GLU A 45 -8.70 -9.49 -12.97
CA GLU A 45 -8.64 -8.63 -11.80
C GLU A 45 -9.19 -9.38 -10.58
N THR A 46 -8.37 -10.25 -10.00
CA THR A 46 -8.68 -10.90 -8.73
C THR A 46 -8.20 -9.95 -7.63
N ARG A 47 -8.81 -8.75 -7.57
CA ARG A 47 -8.60 -7.81 -6.46
C ARG A 47 -9.06 -8.51 -5.20
N SER A 48 -8.11 -8.77 -4.31
CA SER A 48 -8.38 -9.52 -3.11
C SER A 48 -9.21 -8.72 -2.12
N LYS A 49 -10.08 -9.43 -1.39
CA LYS A 49 -10.91 -8.89 -0.33
C LYS A 49 -10.05 -8.16 0.70
N LEU A 50 -10.36 -6.88 0.95
CA LEU A 50 -9.86 -6.14 2.10
C LEU A 50 -10.26 -6.92 3.35
N SER A 51 -9.30 -7.45 4.10
CA SER A 51 -9.57 -8.10 5.39
C SER A 51 -9.41 -7.02 6.45
N SER A 52 -10.51 -6.33 6.74
CA SER A 52 -10.57 -5.42 7.86
C SER A 52 -10.66 -6.24 9.15
N ARG A 53 -9.53 -6.48 9.80
CA ARG A 53 -9.53 -7.04 11.16
C ARG A 53 -9.81 -5.91 12.14
N VAL A 54 -11.10 -5.67 12.40
CA VAL A 54 -11.55 -4.77 13.45
C VAL A 54 -11.24 -5.46 14.78
N LEU A 55 -10.12 -5.11 15.41
CA LEU A 55 -9.93 -5.42 16.81
C LEU A 55 -10.99 -4.62 17.59
N PRO A 56 -11.76 -5.25 18.50
CA PRO A 56 -12.70 -4.52 19.32
C PRO A 56 -11.88 -3.57 20.21
N ALA A 57 -11.82 -2.30 19.82
CA ALA A 57 -11.54 -1.26 20.78
C ALA A 57 -12.64 -1.35 21.84
N SER A 58 -12.22 -1.44 23.10
CA SER A 58 -13.06 -1.25 24.29
C SER A 58 -14.06 -0.09 24.03
N PRO A 59 -15.30 -0.11 24.58
CA PRO A 59 -16.39 0.81 24.21
C PRO A 59 -16.19 2.27 24.70
N LEU A 60 -14.96 2.77 24.68
CA LEU A 60 -14.59 4.12 25.02
C LEU A 60 -14.70 4.96 23.74
N LEU A 61 -15.75 5.78 23.68
CA LEU A 61 -15.89 6.80 22.66
C LEU A 61 -14.63 7.70 22.67
N PRO A 62 -14.06 8.01 21.49
CA PRO A 62 -12.89 8.87 21.41
C PRO A 62 -13.21 10.25 22.00
N THR A 63 -12.34 10.75 22.86
CA THR A 63 -12.49 12.09 23.46
C THR A 63 -12.23 13.16 22.39
N ARG A 64 -12.61 14.43 22.62
CA ARG A 64 -12.49 15.54 21.64
C ARG A 64 -11.09 15.75 21.04
N ASN A 65 -10.04 15.14 21.61
CA ASN A 65 -8.65 15.22 21.14
C ASN A 65 -8.07 13.86 20.69
N ALA A 66 -8.93 12.89 20.32
CA ALA A 66 -8.46 11.60 19.83
C ALA A 66 -7.83 11.73 18.44
N ARG A 67 -6.57 11.30 18.31
CA ARG A 67 -5.91 11.14 17.00
C ARG A 67 -6.27 9.77 16.44
N PHE A 68 -6.73 9.75 15.19
CA PHE A 68 -7.12 8.53 14.51
C PHE A 68 -6.06 8.13 13.49
N PHE A 69 -5.45 6.97 13.66
CA PHE A 69 -4.45 6.45 12.74
C PHE A 69 -4.98 5.31 11.89
N ILE A 70 -4.63 5.31 10.61
CA ILE A 70 -4.93 4.24 9.65
C ILE A 70 -3.61 3.61 9.24
N SER A 71 -3.43 2.31 9.46
CA SER A 71 -2.27 1.57 8.96
C SER A 71 -2.65 0.74 7.75
N ILE A 72 -1.95 0.86 6.63
CA ILE A 72 -2.17 0.09 5.41
C ILE A 72 -0.91 -0.72 5.12
N LYS A 73 -1.03 -2.03 4.96
CA LYS A 73 0.08 -2.92 4.55
C LYS A 73 -0.19 -3.50 3.17
N VAL A 74 0.68 -3.21 2.21
CA VAL A 74 0.57 -3.59 0.79
C VAL A 74 1.72 -4.54 0.44
N PRO A 75 1.45 -5.78 -0.04
CA PRO A 75 2.49 -6.64 -0.58
C PRO A 75 2.98 -6.09 -1.93
N VAL A 76 4.30 -6.02 -2.12
CA VAL A 76 4.93 -5.51 -3.34
C VAL A 76 6.02 -6.46 -3.83
N ALA A 77 6.37 -6.35 -5.11
CA ALA A 77 7.54 -6.98 -5.68
C ALA A 77 8.55 -5.92 -6.13
N THR A 78 9.82 -6.15 -5.79
CA THR A 78 10.94 -5.31 -6.22
C THR A 78 11.97 -6.15 -6.96
N LEU A 79 12.64 -5.52 -7.91
CA LEU A 79 13.77 -6.09 -8.64
C LEU A 79 15.00 -5.21 -8.41
N CYS A 80 16.11 -5.84 -8.04
CA CYS A 80 17.30 -5.13 -7.59
C CYS A 80 18.02 -4.43 -8.76
N PRO A 81 18.14 -3.08 -8.74
CA PRO A 81 18.89 -2.35 -9.76
C PRO A 81 20.37 -2.75 -9.82
N CYS A 82 21.00 -2.99 -8.66
CA CYS A 82 22.39 -3.44 -8.58
C CYS A 82 22.59 -4.76 -9.33
N SER A 83 21.73 -5.75 -9.07
CA SER A 83 21.84 -7.07 -9.70
C SER A 83 21.69 -6.98 -11.20
N LYS A 84 20.73 -6.20 -11.70
CA LYS A 84 20.54 -5.96 -13.13
C LYS A 84 21.76 -5.31 -13.77
N ALA A 85 22.39 -4.35 -13.10
CA ALA A 85 23.51 -3.58 -13.66
C ALA A 85 24.80 -4.40 -13.82
N ILE A 86 25.00 -5.44 -13.00
CA ILE A 86 26.26 -6.22 -12.97
C ILE A 86 26.15 -7.60 -13.63
N SER A 87 24.94 -8.05 -13.98
CA SER A 87 24.71 -9.40 -14.49
C SER A 87 24.47 -9.36 -16.01
N ASP A 88 25.10 -10.26 -16.76
CA ASP A 88 24.89 -10.39 -18.21
C ASP A 88 23.44 -10.78 -18.56
N TYR A 89 22.76 -11.49 -17.65
CA TYR A 89 21.37 -11.90 -17.79
C TYR A 89 20.69 -12.01 -16.42
N GLY A 90 19.40 -11.68 -16.41
CA GLY A 90 18.57 -11.77 -15.21
C GLY A 90 18.92 -10.72 -14.15
N ALA A 91 18.11 -10.71 -13.10
CA ALA A 91 18.31 -9.92 -11.89
C ALA A 91 17.48 -10.56 -10.78
N HIS A 92 17.99 -10.54 -9.55
CA HIS A 92 17.21 -11.08 -8.44
C HIS A 92 16.02 -10.17 -8.11
N ASN A 93 14.90 -10.81 -7.80
CA ASN A 93 13.66 -10.17 -7.41
C ASN A 93 13.16 -10.76 -6.09
N GLN A 94 12.45 -9.93 -5.34
CA GLN A 94 12.00 -10.29 -4.00
C GLN A 94 10.61 -9.76 -3.73
N ARG A 95 9.93 -10.47 -2.83
CA ARG A 95 8.69 -10.00 -2.24
C ARG A 95 9.01 -9.13 -1.05
N GLY A 96 8.11 -8.20 -0.78
CA GLY A 96 8.21 -7.34 0.37
C GLY A 96 6.85 -6.76 0.72
N PHE A 97 6.87 -5.87 1.70
CA PHE A 97 5.70 -5.12 2.11
C PHE A 97 6.05 -3.66 2.24
N VAL A 98 5.15 -2.81 1.76
CA VAL A 98 5.11 -1.40 2.12
C VAL A 98 4.03 -1.22 3.18
N LYS A 99 4.40 -0.62 4.30
CA LYS A 99 3.49 -0.26 5.37
C LYS A 99 3.44 1.26 5.47
N VAL A 100 2.23 1.80 5.42
CA VAL A 100 2.00 3.23 5.60
C VAL A 100 1.11 3.43 6.82
N LYS A 101 1.50 4.33 7.72
CA LYS A 101 0.62 4.80 8.82
C LYS A 101 0.23 6.24 8.53
N LEU A 102 -1.06 6.54 8.50
CA LEU A 102 -1.63 7.84 8.18
C LEU A 102 -2.36 8.41 9.37
N LEU A 103 -2.23 9.72 9.63
CA LEU A 103 -3.15 10.43 10.50
C LEU A 103 -4.40 10.83 9.70
N TYR A 104 -5.56 10.31 10.13
CA TYR A 104 -6.83 10.66 9.51
C TYR A 104 -7.21 12.11 9.82
N SER A 105 -7.51 12.86 8.76
CA SER A 105 -7.84 14.30 8.83
C SER A 105 -8.99 14.64 7.89
N LYS A 106 -8.97 14.11 6.67
CA LYS A 106 -10.04 14.20 5.67
C LYS A 106 -10.41 12.82 5.15
N PHE A 107 -11.58 12.69 4.54
CA PHE A 107 -12.00 11.47 3.86
C PHE A 107 -11.09 11.17 2.65
N PHE A 108 -10.72 9.90 2.48
CA PHE A 108 -9.99 9.39 1.32
C PHE A 108 -10.33 7.90 1.10
N TRP A 109 -10.14 7.41 -0.12
CA TRP A 109 -10.28 5.99 -0.43
C TRP A 109 -8.97 5.26 -0.15
N ILE A 110 -9.06 4.13 0.56
CA ILE A 110 -7.88 3.29 0.86
C ILE A 110 -7.32 2.71 -0.44
N GLU A 111 -8.19 2.43 -1.41
CA GLU A 111 -7.87 1.94 -2.75
C GLU A 111 -6.97 2.90 -3.54
N ASP A 112 -7.13 4.21 -3.36
CA ASP A 112 -6.29 5.21 -4.02
C ASP A 112 -4.86 5.19 -3.43
N VAL A 113 -4.76 5.02 -2.11
CA VAL A 113 -3.48 4.87 -1.42
C VAL A 113 -2.81 3.56 -1.82
N ILE A 114 -3.56 2.46 -1.88
CA ILE A 114 -3.05 1.15 -2.32
C ILE A 114 -2.53 1.23 -3.76
N GLN A 115 -3.31 1.76 -4.70
CA GLN A 115 -2.89 1.88 -6.10
C GLN A 115 -1.65 2.76 -6.24
N MET A 116 -1.57 3.85 -5.47
CA MET A 116 -0.38 4.69 -5.45
C MET A 116 0.83 3.91 -4.93
N ILE A 117 0.71 3.17 -3.83
CA ILE A 117 1.80 2.33 -3.30
C ILE A 117 2.24 1.26 -4.31
N GLU A 118 1.29 0.57 -4.96
CA GLU A 118 1.57 -0.44 -5.97
C GLU A 118 2.31 0.14 -7.18
N SER A 119 1.99 1.38 -7.56
CA SER A 119 2.67 2.09 -8.65
C SER A 119 4.12 2.48 -8.35
N CYS A 120 4.50 2.54 -7.07
CA CYS A 120 5.86 2.85 -6.63
C CYS A 120 6.80 1.64 -6.62
N ALA A 121 6.25 0.42 -6.67
CA ALA A 121 7.03 -0.82 -6.72
C ALA A 121 7.59 -1.11 -8.12
N SER A 122 8.42 -2.15 -8.27
CA SER A 122 8.88 -2.58 -9.60
C SER A 122 7.74 -3.17 -10.43
N THR A 123 6.88 -3.97 -9.79
CA THR A 123 5.64 -4.47 -10.39
C THR A 123 4.59 -4.74 -9.31
N PRO A 124 3.29 -4.56 -9.62
CA PRO A 124 2.22 -5.07 -8.78
C PRO A 124 2.24 -6.60 -8.73
N LEU A 125 1.59 -7.15 -7.71
CA LEU A 125 1.46 -8.58 -7.50
C LEU A 125 0.03 -9.05 -7.76
N TYR A 126 -0.08 -10.23 -8.37
CA TYR A 126 -1.36 -10.83 -8.75
C TYR A 126 -1.47 -12.24 -8.18
N THR A 127 -2.69 -12.68 -7.86
CA THR A 127 -2.91 -14.02 -7.29
C THR A 127 -2.75 -15.13 -8.31
N VAL A 128 -3.16 -14.88 -9.56
CA VAL A 128 -3.10 -15.83 -10.67
C VAL A 128 -2.74 -15.05 -11.92
N LEU A 129 -1.72 -15.52 -12.63
CA LEU A 129 -1.27 -14.97 -13.90
C LEU A 129 -1.42 -16.02 -15.00
N LYS A 130 -1.85 -15.62 -16.19
CA LYS A 130 -1.68 -16.44 -17.40
C LYS A 130 -0.27 -16.23 -17.94
N ARG A 131 0.16 -17.11 -18.86
CA ARG A 131 1.52 -17.06 -19.44
C ARG A 131 1.87 -15.70 -20.04
N GLN A 132 0.93 -15.08 -20.75
CA GLN A 132 1.14 -13.76 -21.36
C GLN A 132 1.28 -12.66 -20.30
N ASP A 133 0.52 -12.78 -19.20
CA ASP A 133 0.58 -11.83 -18.09
C ASP A 133 1.88 -12.00 -17.29
N GLU A 134 2.32 -13.23 -17.06
CA GLU A 134 3.60 -13.53 -16.39
C GLU A 134 4.79 -12.98 -17.16
N LYS A 135 4.75 -13.10 -18.50
CA LYS A 135 5.74 -12.45 -19.38
C LYS A 135 5.75 -10.93 -19.15
N PHE A 136 4.59 -10.29 -19.21
CA PHE A 136 4.45 -8.84 -19.02
C PHE A 136 4.97 -8.39 -17.65
N VAL A 137 4.54 -9.04 -16.57
CA VAL A 137 4.91 -8.70 -15.19
C VAL A 137 6.42 -8.84 -14.99
N THR A 138 7.02 -9.87 -15.59
CA THR A 138 8.46 -10.12 -15.49
C THR A 138 9.27 -9.06 -16.24
N GLU A 139 8.89 -8.75 -17.48
CA GLU A 139 9.55 -7.72 -18.30
C GLU A 139 9.37 -6.32 -17.66
N HIS A 140 8.17 -6.00 -17.18
CA HIS A 140 7.88 -4.74 -16.51
C HIS A 140 8.72 -4.53 -15.25
N ALA A 141 8.83 -5.56 -14.39
CA ALA A 141 9.67 -5.49 -13.21
C ALA A 141 11.16 -5.32 -13.57
N TYR A 142 11.61 -6.01 -14.63
CA TYR A 142 12.97 -5.91 -15.12
C TYR A 142 13.29 -4.49 -15.60
N ASP A 143 12.37 -3.84 -16.31
CA ASP A 143 12.54 -2.48 -16.84
C ASP A 143 12.38 -1.36 -15.80
N ASN A 144 11.69 -1.64 -14.69
CA ASN A 144 11.49 -0.71 -13.57
C ASN A 144 12.12 -1.23 -12.26
N PRO A 145 13.46 -1.44 -12.20
CA PRO A 145 14.12 -1.91 -10.98
C PRO A 145 14.08 -0.82 -9.91
N ARG A 146 13.89 -1.20 -8.65
CA ARG A 146 13.79 -0.26 -7.51
C ARG A 146 14.52 -0.81 -6.29
N PHE A 147 15.32 0.03 -5.63
CA PHE A 147 15.78 -0.27 -4.27
C PHE A 147 14.66 -0.05 -3.26
N VAL A 148 14.82 -0.60 -2.06
CA VAL A 148 13.85 -0.41 -0.96
C VAL A 148 13.71 1.08 -0.60
N GLU A 149 14.80 1.84 -0.67
CA GLU A 149 14.83 3.29 -0.44
C GLU A 149 14.10 4.07 -1.53
N ASP A 150 14.14 3.59 -2.78
CA ASP A 150 13.42 4.23 -3.89
C ASP A 150 11.90 4.07 -3.69
N VAL A 151 11.46 2.87 -3.30
CA VAL A 151 10.04 2.62 -3.00
C VAL A 151 9.56 3.55 -1.89
N VAL A 152 10.28 3.65 -0.77
CA VAL A 152 9.91 4.57 0.33
C VAL A 152 9.87 6.02 -0.15
N ARG A 153 10.85 6.44 -0.96
CA ARG A 153 10.91 7.82 -1.48
C ARG A 153 9.71 8.14 -2.37
N GLU A 154 9.37 7.27 -3.31
CA GLU A 154 8.24 7.50 -4.22
C GLU A 154 6.90 7.50 -3.47
N VAL A 155 6.71 6.57 -2.52
CA VAL A 155 5.51 6.53 -1.68
C VAL A 155 5.41 7.78 -0.81
N TYR A 156 6.51 8.23 -0.21
CA TYR A 156 6.55 9.48 0.55
C TYR A 156 6.11 10.67 -0.29
N LEU A 157 6.63 10.80 -1.53
CA LEU A 157 6.24 11.88 -2.44
C LEU A 157 4.78 11.76 -2.88
N GLY A 158 4.28 10.55 -3.09
CA GLY A 158 2.87 10.28 -3.41
C GLY A 158 1.94 10.71 -2.28
N LEU A 159 2.23 10.32 -1.04
CA LEU A 159 1.43 10.72 0.14
C LEU A 159 1.49 12.21 0.42
N LYS A 160 2.65 12.84 0.20
CA LYS A 160 2.79 14.30 0.33
C LYS A 160 1.88 15.04 -0.66
N LYS A 161 1.72 14.55 -1.88
CA LYS A 161 0.79 15.11 -2.89
C LYS A 161 -0.68 14.93 -2.51
N MET A 162 -1.01 13.91 -1.71
CA MET A 162 -2.36 13.70 -1.17
C MET A 162 -2.68 14.62 0.03
N GLU A 163 -1.70 15.41 0.49
CA GLU A 163 -1.81 16.40 1.57
C GLU A 163 -2.19 15.80 2.93
N PHE A 164 -1.61 14.65 3.27
CA PHE A 164 -1.71 14.11 4.63
C PHE A 164 -0.90 14.98 5.60
N THR A 165 -1.48 15.28 6.77
CA THR A 165 -0.83 16.12 7.80
C THR A 165 0.31 15.41 8.51
N TRP A 166 0.22 14.08 8.64
CA TRP A 166 1.27 13.25 9.19
C TRP A 166 1.18 11.84 8.60
N PHE A 167 2.32 11.24 8.29
CA PHE A 167 2.40 9.84 7.90
C PHE A 167 3.78 9.23 8.12
N THR A 168 3.83 7.90 8.23
CA THR A 168 5.06 7.11 8.10
C THR A 168 4.97 6.18 6.91
N VAL A 169 6.11 5.89 6.32
CA VAL A 169 6.29 4.93 5.23
C VAL A 169 7.43 4.00 5.63
N GLU A 170 7.15 2.71 5.61
CA GLU A 170 8.14 1.66 5.85
C GLU A 170 8.09 0.70 4.67
N ALA A 171 9.24 0.28 4.16
CA ALA A 171 9.32 -0.81 3.20
C ALA A 171 10.31 -1.85 3.69
N GLU A 172 9.91 -3.11 3.60
CA GLU A 172 10.71 -4.27 3.97
C GLU A 172 10.70 -5.27 2.82
N THR A 173 11.87 -5.68 2.33
CA THR A 173 12.04 -6.68 1.28
C THR A 173 12.77 -7.92 1.81
N GLU A 174 12.20 -9.09 1.56
CA GLU A 174 12.79 -10.38 1.90
C GLU A 174 13.82 -10.76 0.83
N GLU A 175 15.09 -10.43 1.06
CA GLU A 175 16.14 -10.60 0.07
C GLU A 175 16.29 -12.06 -0.36
N SER A 176 16.27 -12.31 -1.68
CA SER A 176 16.30 -13.68 -2.22
C SER A 176 17.67 -14.36 -2.10
N ILE A 177 18.75 -13.58 -1.98
CA ILE A 177 20.14 -14.06 -1.97
C ILE A 177 20.88 -13.78 -0.65
N HIS A 178 20.21 -13.14 0.32
CA HIS A 178 20.77 -12.82 1.63
C HIS A 178 19.88 -13.39 2.74
N PHE A 179 20.48 -13.72 3.89
CA PHE A 179 19.72 -14.18 5.06
C PHE A 179 19.36 -13.02 5.99
N HIS A 180 18.88 -11.93 5.41
CA HIS A 180 18.39 -10.75 6.10
C HIS A 180 17.44 -9.96 5.18
N ASN A 181 16.57 -9.15 5.78
CA ASN A 181 15.68 -8.27 5.03
C ASN A 181 16.36 -6.92 4.79
N ALA A 182 16.07 -6.27 3.66
CA ALA A 182 16.39 -4.86 3.48
C ALA A 182 15.20 -4.01 3.94
N TYR A 183 15.49 -2.91 4.63
CA TYR A 183 14.47 -2.07 5.27
C TYR A 183 14.78 -0.59 5.07
N ALA A 184 13.74 0.19 4.77
CA ALA A 184 13.81 1.64 4.73
C ALA A 184 12.58 2.26 5.41
N TYR A 185 12.77 3.44 5.99
CA TYR A 185 11.75 4.18 6.73
C TYR A 185 11.82 5.67 6.42
N ALA A 186 10.66 6.32 6.31
CA ALA A 186 10.53 7.76 6.28
C ALA A 186 9.29 8.23 7.05
N GLU A 187 9.40 9.40 7.68
CA GLU A 187 8.30 10.05 8.39
C GLU A 187 8.10 11.46 7.84
N TYR A 188 6.84 11.86 7.74
CA TYR A 188 6.44 13.21 7.44
C TYR A 188 5.54 13.74 8.54
N SER A 189 5.85 14.94 9.01
CA SER A 189 4.97 15.76 9.83
C SER A 189 4.92 17.16 9.20
N ALA A 190 3.72 17.64 8.90
CA ALA A 190 3.53 19.06 8.64
C ALA A 190 3.67 19.79 9.99
N GLU A 191 4.87 20.27 10.30
CA GLU A 191 5.03 21.26 11.38
C GLU A 191 4.32 22.56 10.95
N ASN A 192 3.43 23.06 11.81
CA ASN A 192 2.70 24.32 11.65
C ASN A 192 3.64 25.52 11.64
#